data_AF-A0A932XL61-F1
#
_entry.id   AF-A0A932XL61-F1
#
_cell.length_a   1.000
_cell.length_b   1.000
_cell.length_c   1.000
_cell.angle_alpha   90.00
_cell.angle_beta   90.00
_cell.angle_gamma   90.00
#
_symmetry.space_group_name_H-M   'P 1'
#
loop_
_entity.id
_entity.type
_entity.pdbx_description
1 polymer ?
#
loop_
_entity_poly.entity_id
_entity_poly.type
_entity_poly.pdbx_seq_one_letter_code
_entity_poly.pdbx_strand_id
1 'polypeptide(L)'
;SDLGRLGQLGEAVKQAGVPVACVDHHATNGSLPPGPRLVDASACATGELVFDLARAARWPIATETARALYVAILTDTGGFRFSNTSPRALRVGAELLGQGLDAEEIYREVYATASEGRIRLTAEVLETLVVEPGIGLAWVTVPPGALERHGVDAEELEGVVEVPRSIRGVRLALLFRQIAGGRIKASFRSVGDVDVAKLAGSFGGGGHTKAAGASLNGSLGEVQERVLAVARELLSPS
;
A
#
# COMPACT_ATOMS: atom_id res chain seq x y z
N SER A 1 -15.60 -0.16 8.14
CA SER A 1 -14.99 1.18 8.00
C SER A 1 -14.63 1.77 9.35
N ASP A 2 -13.55 2.55 9.45
CA ASP A 2 -13.01 3.07 10.71
C ASP A 2 -12.53 4.52 10.57
N LEU A 3 -12.66 5.35 11.62
CA LEU A 3 -12.14 6.72 11.64
C LEU A 3 -10.63 6.80 11.36
N GLY A 4 -9.84 5.81 11.81
CA GLY A 4 -8.40 5.76 11.59
C GLY A 4 -8.02 5.70 10.11
N ARG A 5 -8.92 5.21 9.24
CA ARG A 5 -8.70 5.17 7.78
C ARG A 5 -8.80 6.54 7.10
N LEU A 6 -9.41 7.52 7.77
CA LEU A 6 -9.51 8.89 7.27
C LEU A 6 -8.21 9.69 7.49
N GLY A 7 -7.23 9.11 8.19
CA GLY A 7 -5.99 9.78 8.52
C GLY A 7 -6.24 11.10 9.24
N GLN A 8 -5.64 12.18 8.73
CA GLN A 8 -5.78 13.52 9.30
C GLN A 8 -7.21 14.07 9.28
N LEU A 9 -8.09 13.54 8.41
CA LEU A 9 -9.48 13.97 8.31
C LEU A 9 -10.40 13.36 9.38
N GLY A 10 -9.95 12.34 10.11
CA GLY A 10 -10.80 11.63 11.09
C GLY A 10 -11.36 12.53 12.18
N GLU A 11 -10.52 13.41 12.75
CA GLU A 11 -10.95 14.36 13.78
C GLU A 11 -11.91 15.43 13.23
N ALA A 12 -11.67 15.93 12.02
CA ALA A 12 -12.59 16.87 11.37
C ALA A 12 -13.98 16.25 11.18
N VAL A 13 -14.05 15.01 10.69
CA VAL A 13 -15.32 14.28 10.53
C VAL A 13 -16.02 14.04 11.86
N LYS A 14 -15.27 13.72 12.92
CA LYS A 14 -15.80 13.52 14.27
C LYS A 14 -16.36 14.81 14.88
N GLN A 15 -15.71 15.95 14.61
CA GLN A 15 -16.06 17.26 15.18
C GLN A 15 -17.10 18.03 14.36
N ALA A 16 -17.31 17.68 13.09
CA ALA A 16 -18.20 18.41 12.19
C ALA A 16 -19.65 18.49 12.68
N GLY A 17 -20.11 17.53 13.50
CA GLY A 17 -21.46 17.53 14.07
C GLY A 17 -22.59 17.40 13.03
N VAL A 18 -22.25 17.01 11.80
CA VAL A 18 -23.19 16.80 10.69
C VAL A 18 -23.50 15.31 10.49
N PRO A 19 -24.63 14.95 9.86
CA PRO A 19 -24.88 13.57 9.45
C PRO A 19 -23.75 13.05 8.55
N VAL A 20 -23.22 11.87 8.86
CA VAL A 20 -22.10 11.25 8.12
C VAL A 20 -22.58 10.03 7.34
N ALA A 21 -22.45 10.07 6.02
CA ALA A 21 -22.61 8.89 5.17
C ALA A 21 -21.26 8.21 4.92
N CYS A 22 -21.23 6.89 4.81
CA CYS A 22 -20.01 6.13 4.53
C CYS A 22 -20.20 5.19 3.32
N VAL A 23 -19.27 5.25 2.37
CA VAL A 23 -19.13 4.30 1.26
C VAL A 23 -17.72 3.72 1.32
N ASP A 24 -17.59 2.40 1.48
CA ASP A 24 -16.29 1.76 1.71
C ASP A 24 -16.35 0.26 1.40
N HIS A 25 -15.27 -0.32 0.89
CA HIS A 25 -15.18 -1.74 0.58
C HIS A 25 -14.35 -2.55 1.59
N HIS A 26 -14.05 -1.99 2.76
CA HIS A 26 -13.21 -2.67 3.75
C HIS A 26 -14.00 -3.33 4.87
N ALA A 27 -13.70 -4.61 5.11
CA ALA A 27 -14.11 -5.32 6.32
C ALA A 27 -13.28 -4.83 7.52
N THR A 28 -13.74 -3.79 8.21
CA THR A 28 -13.12 -3.33 9.46
C THR A 28 -14.14 -3.25 10.59
N ASN A 29 -13.71 -3.62 11.80
CA ASN A 29 -14.50 -3.53 13.04
C ASN A 29 -14.44 -2.13 13.69
N GLY A 30 -14.28 -1.10 12.87
CA GLY A 30 -14.12 0.27 13.33
C GLY A 30 -15.45 0.94 13.68
N SER A 31 -15.35 2.17 14.18
CA SER A 31 -16.52 3.03 14.42
C SER A 31 -16.40 4.33 13.65
N LEU A 32 -17.54 4.81 13.17
CA LEU A 32 -17.73 6.10 12.50
C LEU A 32 -18.94 6.79 13.15
N PRO A 33 -19.05 8.13 13.05
CA PRO A 33 -20.26 8.83 13.50
C PRO A 33 -21.55 8.22 12.92
N PRO A 34 -22.71 8.38 13.60
CA PRO A 34 -23.98 7.84 13.13
C PRO A 34 -24.38 8.36 11.73
N GLY A 35 -24.97 7.49 10.92
CA GLY A 35 -25.52 7.84 9.61
C GLY A 35 -25.53 6.66 8.63
N PRO A 36 -25.97 6.88 7.38
CA PRO A 36 -26.15 5.82 6.39
C PRO A 36 -24.81 5.19 5.97
N ARG A 37 -24.82 3.90 5.67
CA ARG A 37 -23.62 3.13 5.31
C ARG A 37 -23.88 2.22 4.12
N LEU A 38 -23.02 2.31 3.11
CA LEU A 38 -22.88 1.35 2.02
C LEU A 38 -21.50 0.71 2.17
N VAL A 39 -21.44 -0.43 2.84
CA VAL A 39 -20.19 -1.17 3.07
C VAL A 39 -20.31 -2.56 2.48
N ASP A 40 -19.50 -2.85 1.47
CA ASP A 40 -19.48 -4.15 0.80
C ASP A 40 -18.03 -4.59 0.55
N ALA A 41 -17.58 -5.56 1.34
CA ALA A 41 -16.23 -6.08 1.26
C ALA A 41 -15.96 -6.97 0.04
N SER A 42 -16.99 -7.27 -0.75
CA SER A 42 -16.84 -8.02 -2.01
C SER A 42 -16.49 -7.13 -3.20
N ALA A 43 -16.67 -5.81 -3.08
CA ALA A 43 -16.27 -4.86 -4.11
C ALA A 43 -14.74 -4.75 -4.21
N CYS A 44 -14.23 -4.62 -5.44
CA CYS A 44 -12.80 -4.58 -5.68
C CYS A 44 -12.15 -3.28 -5.19
N ALA A 45 -12.92 -2.19 -5.17
CA ALA A 45 -12.53 -0.85 -4.77
C ALA A 45 -13.74 -0.06 -4.28
N THR A 46 -13.53 0.98 -3.46
CA THR A 46 -14.61 1.94 -3.14
C THR A 46 -15.15 2.62 -4.40
N GLY A 47 -14.32 2.79 -5.43
CA GLY A 47 -14.74 3.31 -6.74
C GLY A 47 -15.83 2.46 -7.41
N GLU A 48 -15.83 1.14 -7.22
CA GLU A 48 -16.89 0.26 -7.74
C GLU A 48 -18.24 0.54 -7.06
N LEU A 49 -18.24 0.83 -5.75
CA LEU A 49 -19.46 1.19 -5.01
C LEU A 49 -20.01 2.56 -5.39
N VAL A 50 -19.11 3.52 -5.67
CA VAL A 50 -19.52 4.84 -6.16
C VAL A 50 -20.12 4.74 -7.58
N PHE A 51 -19.56 3.88 -8.43
CA PHE A 51 -20.13 3.56 -9.74
C PHE A 51 -21.55 2.98 -9.60
N ASP A 52 -21.76 2.02 -8.71
CA ASP A 52 -23.08 1.42 -8.45
C ASP A 52 -24.10 2.46 -7.98
N LEU A 53 -23.69 3.35 -7.07
CA LEU A 53 -24.53 4.43 -6.57
C LEU A 53 -24.96 5.37 -7.69
N ALA A 54 -24.02 5.77 -8.56
CA ALA A 54 -24.32 6.62 -9.71
C ALA A 54 -25.31 5.94 -10.66
N ARG A 55 -25.15 4.64 -10.93
CA ARG A 55 -26.07 3.86 -11.78
C ARG A 55 -27.46 3.75 -11.16
N ALA A 56 -27.55 3.45 -9.87
CA ALA A 56 -28.83 3.37 -9.15
C ALA A 56 -29.58 4.71 -9.12
N ALA A 57 -28.84 5.81 -8.93
CA ALA A 57 -29.38 7.17 -8.93
C ALA A 57 -29.63 7.73 -10.34
N ARG A 58 -29.24 6.99 -11.39
CA ARG A 58 -29.28 7.42 -12.81
C ARG A 58 -28.51 8.73 -13.05
N TRP A 59 -27.41 8.93 -12.32
CA TRP A 59 -26.54 10.08 -12.53
C TRP A 59 -25.67 9.87 -13.77
N PRO A 60 -25.44 10.93 -14.56
CA PRO A 60 -24.52 10.85 -15.68
C PRO A 60 -23.08 10.65 -15.17
N ILE A 61 -22.37 9.70 -15.78
CA ILE A 61 -20.94 9.49 -15.54
C ILE A 61 -20.20 10.15 -16.70
N ALA A 62 -19.84 11.42 -16.51
CA ALA A 62 -19.00 12.15 -17.46
C ALA A 62 -17.58 11.58 -17.49
N THR A 63 -16.80 11.91 -18.52
CA THR A 63 -15.44 11.40 -18.76
C THR A 63 -14.52 11.61 -17.54
N GLU A 64 -14.59 12.74 -16.85
CA GLU A 64 -13.77 13.04 -15.67
C GLU A 64 -14.13 12.14 -14.49
N THR A 65 -15.43 11.95 -14.24
CA THR A 65 -15.92 11.00 -13.24
C THR A 65 -15.51 9.57 -13.61
N ALA A 66 -15.64 9.21 -14.89
CA ALA A 66 -15.26 7.89 -15.37
C ALA A 66 -13.77 7.62 -15.15
N ARG A 67 -12.92 8.63 -15.43
CA ARG A 67 -11.48 8.60 -15.20
C ARG A 67 -11.16 8.36 -13.72
N ALA A 68 -11.79 9.12 -12.82
CA ALA A 68 -11.57 8.98 -11.38
C ALA A 68 -11.97 7.59 -10.86
N LEU A 69 -13.13 7.08 -11.29
CA LEU A 69 -13.59 5.73 -10.93
C LEU A 69 -12.68 4.64 -11.51
N TYR A 70 -12.22 4.81 -12.75
CA TYR A 70 -11.33 3.88 -13.41
C TYR A 70 -9.98 3.81 -12.69
N VAL A 71 -9.39 4.97 -12.34
CA VAL A 71 -8.15 5.04 -11.56
C VAL A 71 -8.30 4.34 -10.22
N ALA A 72 -9.39 4.59 -9.48
CA ALA A 72 -9.64 3.95 -8.19
C ALA A 72 -9.69 2.41 -8.30
N ILE A 73 -10.38 1.89 -9.31
CA ILE A 73 -10.43 0.44 -9.58
C ILE A 73 -9.06 -0.09 -10.02
N LEU A 74 -8.37 0.64 -10.91
CA LEU A 74 -7.06 0.28 -11.44
C LEU A 74 -6.04 0.14 -10.30
N THR A 75 -5.97 1.09 -9.38
CA THR A 75 -5.00 1.06 -8.28
C THR A 75 -5.30 -0.02 -7.26
N ASP A 76 -6.56 -0.18 -6.83
CA ASP A 76 -6.93 -1.15 -5.79
C ASP A 76 -6.86 -2.60 -6.28
N THR A 77 -6.99 -2.84 -7.59
CA THR A 77 -6.82 -4.16 -8.20
C THR A 77 -5.40 -4.42 -8.71
N GLY A 78 -4.48 -3.48 -8.52
CA GLY A 78 -3.10 -3.58 -9.00
C GLY A 78 -3.02 -3.66 -10.52
N GLY A 79 -3.90 -2.98 -11.25
CA GLY A 79 -4.04 -3.10 -12.69
C GLY A 79 -4.76 -4.39 -13.09
N PHE A 80 -5.82 -4.78 -12.36
CA PHE A 80 -6.60 -6.00 -12.58
C PHE A 80 -5.80 -7.31 -12.42
N ARG A 81 -4.75 -7.30 -11.60
CA ARG A 81 -3.86 -8.46 -11.36
C ARG A 81 -4.05 -9.09 -9.99
N PHE A 82 -4.60 -8.36 -9.03
CA PHE A 82 -4.76 -8.83 -7.66
C PHE A 82 -6.01 -9.70 -7.50
N SER A 83 -6.08 -10.47 -6.41
CA SER A 83 -7.15 -11.45 -6.15
C SER A 83 -8.54 -10.84 -5.97
N ASN A 84 -8.64 -9.54 -5.72
CA ASN A 84 -9.89 -8.78 -5.70
C ASN A 84 -10.40 -8.42 -7.10
N THR A 85 -9.68 -8.76 -8.17
CA THR A 85 -10.15 -8.58 -9.55
C THR A 85 -11.23 -9.61 -9.86
N SER A 86 -12.47 -9.16 -9.97
CA SER A 86 -13.62 -10.01 -10.31
C SER A 86 -14.06 -9.82 -11.77
N PRO A 87 -14.87 -10.74 -12.34
CA PRO A 87 -15.51 -10.51 -13.64
C PRO A 87 -16.34 -9.22 -13.67
N ARG A 88 -16.86 -8.78 -12.51
CA ARG A 88 -17.58 -7.52 -12.37
C ARG A 88 -16.63 -6.33 -12.49
N ALA A 89 -15.50 -6.33 -11.79
CA ALA A 89 -14.50 -5.28 -11.88
C ALA A 89 -14.07 -5.01 -13.32
N LEU A 90 -13.85 -6.08 -14.11
CA LEU A 90 -13.51 -5.98 -15.53
C LEU A 90 -14.64 -5.37 -16.38
N ARG A 91 -15.90 -5.72 -16.12
CA ARG A 91 -17.06 -5.12 -16.82
C ARG A 91 -17.21 -3.63 -16.51
N VAL A 92 -17.06 -3.25 -15.23
CA VAL A 92 -17.09 -1.84 -14.82
C VAL A 92 -15.94 -1.08 -15.47
N GLY A 93 -14.72 -1.63 -15.43
CA GLY A 93 -13.56 -1.04 -16.12
C GLY A 93 -13.81 -0.83 -17.62
N ALA A 94 -14.38 -1.83 -18.31
CA ALA A 94 -14.73 -1.72 -19.73
C ALA A 94 -15.79 -0.63 -20.00
N GLU A 95 -16.81 -0.51 -19.15
CA GLU A 95 -17.84 0.53 -19.28
C GLU A 95 -17.25 1.94 -19.09
N LEU A 96 -16.37 2.11 -18.10
CA LEU A 96 -15.69 3.38 -17.83
C LEU A 96 -14.76 3.77 -18.99
N LEU A 97 -14.00 2.83 -19.55
CA LEU A 97 -13.19 3.06 -20.75
C LEU A 97 -14.04 3.50 -21.94
N GLY A 98 -15.27 2.97 -22.05
CA GLY A 98 -16.25 3.38 -23.06
C GLY A 98 -16.65 4.86 -23.03
N GLN A 99 -16.30 5.62 -21.98
CA GLN A 99 -16.50 7.07 -21.89
C GLN A 99 -15.41 7.90 -22.62
N GLY A 100 -14.60 7.24 -23.45
CA GLY A 100 -13.52 7.89 -24.23
C GLY A 100 -12.22 8.03 -23.46
N LEU A 101 -11.97 7.18 -22.46
CA LEU A 101 -10.72 7.20 -21.70
C LEU A 101 -9.59 6.55 -22.50
N ASP A 102 -8.39 7.11 -22.40
CA ASP A 102 -7.16 6.50 -22.88
C ASP A 102 -6.49 5.71 -21.74
N ALA A 103 -6.53 4.39 -21.84
CA ALA A 103 -5.94 3.50 -20.83
C ALA A 103 -4.40 3.63 -20.74
N GLU A 104 -3.72 3.91 -21.86
CA GLU A 104 -2.28 4.09 -21.90
C GLU A 104 -1.88 5.42 -21.26
N GLU A 105 -2.61 6.51 -21.54
CA GLU A 105 -2.41 7.79 -20.88
C GLU A 105 -2.59 7.67 -19.37
N ILE A 106 -3.68 7.04 -18.91
CA ILE A 106 -3.92 6.81 -17.48
C ILE A 106 -2.80 5.96 -16.87
N TYR A 107 -2.36 4.88 -17.55
CA TYR A 107 -1.23 4.08 -17.07
C TYR A 107 0.04 4.94 -16.94
N ARG A 108 0.34 5.80 -17.93
CA ARG A 108 1.54 6.65 -17.90
C ARG A 108 1.51 7.60 -16.71
N GLU A 109 0.38 8.24 -16.46
CA GLU A 109 0.22 9.17 -15.34
C GLU A 109 0.24 8.48 -13.97
N VAL A 110 -0.31 7.26 -13.85
CA VAL A 110 -0.40 6.55 -12.57
C VAL A 110 0.89 5.80 -12.24
N TYR A 111 1.52 5.16 -13.23
CA TYR A 111 2.62 4.20 -13.01
C TYR A 111 3.94 4.56 -13.69
N ALA A 112 3.92 5.37 -14.76
CA ALA A 112 5.13 5.69 -15.54
C ALA A 112 5.66 7.12 -15.27
N THR A 113 5.55 7.58 -14.02
CA THR A 113 5.97 8.92 -13.58
C THR A 113 7.23 8.93 -12.71
N ALA A 114 7.92 7.79 -12.59
CA ALA A 114 9.15 7.69 -11.80
C ALA A 114 10.24 8.62 -12.34
N SER A 115 10.87 9.38 -11.45
CA SER A 115 12.04 10.20 -11.78
C SER A 115 13.26 9.31 -12.12
N GLU A 116 14.22 9.84 -12.89
CA GLU A 116 15.50 9.15 -13.12
C GLU A 116 16.19 8.83 -11.78
N GLY A 117 16.16 9.78 -10.84
CA GLY A 117 16.73 9.64 -9.51
C GLY A 117 16.12 8.46 -8.75
N ARG A 118 14.81 8.23 -8.84
CA ARG A 118 14.15 7.07 -8.23
C ARG A 118 14.62 5.75 -8.81
N ILE A 119 14.83 5.69 -10.13
CA ILE A 119 15.35 4.49 -10.79
C ILE A 119 16.78 4.21 -10.32
N ARG A 120 17.64 5.24 -10.26
CA ARG A 120 19.02 5.09 -9.77
C ARG A 120 19.08 4.70 -8.30
N LEU A 121 18.27 5.32 -7.45
CA LEU A 121 18.12 4.95 -6.05
C LEU A 121 17.69 3.48 -5.91
N THR A 122 16.70 3.05 -6.70
CA THR A 122 16.24 1.66 -6.68
C THR A 122 17.37 0.70 -7.01
N ALA A 123 18.18 1.00 -8.04
CA ALA A 123 19.34 0.19 -8.39
C ALA A 123 20.34 0.10 -7.22
N GLU A 124 20.72 1.23 -6.63
CA GLU A 124 21.66 1.27 -5.50
C GLU A 124 21.13 0.52 -4.26
N VAL A 125 19.84 0.65 -3.95
CA VAL A 125 19.20 -0.08 -2.85
C VAL A 125 19.23 -1.59 -3.12
N LEU A 126 19.00 -2.02 -4.35
CA LEU A 126 19.01 -3.44 -4.73
C LEU A 126 20.41 -4.07 -4.69
N GLU A 127 21.49 -3.30 -4.82
CA GLU A 127 22.85 -3.80 -4.61
C GLU A 127 23.08 -4.29 -3.16
N THR A 128 22.27 -3.82 -2.20
CA THR A 128 22.33 -4.25 -0.79
C THR A 128 21.47 -5.48 -0.49
N LEU A 129 20.85 -6.08 -1.51
CA LEU A 129 19.92 -7.20 -1.35
C LEU A 129 20.59 -8.39 -0.66
N VAL A 130 19.94 -8.86 0.41
CA VAL A 130 20.26 -10.14 1.05
C VAL A 130 19.03 -11.03 1.00
N VAL A 131 19.24 -12.31 0.70
CA VAL A 131 18.17 -13.31 0.60
C VAL A 131 18.55 -14.52 1.46
N GLU A 132 17.61 -14.94 2.32
CA GLU A 132 17.65 -16.20 3.04
C GLU A 132 16.58 -17.13 2.43
N PRO A 133 16.91 -17.84 1.33
CA PRO A 133 15.92 -18.57 0.54
C PRO A 133 15.29 -19.73 1.31
N GLY A 134 16.00 -20.32 2.27
CA GLY A 134 15.51 -21.45 3.06
C GLY A 134 14.27 -21.14 3.93
N ILE A 135 14.05 -19.86 4.26
CA ILE A 135 12.90 -19.42 5.08
C ILE A 135 12.03 -18.39 4.35
N GLY A 136 12.40 -18.00 3.13
CA GLY A 136 11.66 -17.01 2.34
C GLY A 136 11.79 -15.58 2.88
N LEU A 137 12.95 -15.21 3.40
CA LEU A 137 13.23 -13.86 3.89
C LEU A 137 14.14 -13.11 2.91
N ALA A 138 13.84 -11.85 2.61
CA ALA A 138 14.72 -10.97 1.86
C ALA A 138 14.71 -9.56 2.44
N TRP A 139 15.82 -8.84 2.34
CA TRP A 139 15.84 -7.43 2.73
C TRP A 139 16.83 -6.62 1.92
N VAL A 140 16.59 -5.31 1.92
CA VAL A 140 17.46 -4.28 1.35
C VAL A 140 17.65 -3.16 2.37
N THR A 141 18.69 -2.37 2.16
CA THR A 141 19.06 -1.22 2.96
C THR A 141 19.22 -0.02 2.04
N VAL A 142 18.66 1.11 2.42
CA VAL A 142 18.97 2.39 1.76
C VAL A 142 20.33 2.86 2.25
N PRO A 143 21.35 2.94 1.38
CA PRO A 143 22.67 3.37 1.82
C PRO A 143 22.65 4.81 2.34
N PRO A 144 23.52 5.17 3.30
CA PRO A 144 23.61 6.54 3.79
C PRO A 144 23.88 7.53 2.66
N GLY A 145 23.12 8.62 2.62
CA GLY A 145 23.25 9.67 1.61
C GLY A 145 22.66 9.33 0.23
N ALA A 146 21.99 8.19 0.05
CA ALA A 146 21.51 7.77 -1.28
C ALA A 146 20.38 8.65 -1.81
N LEU A 147 19.49 9.13 -0.93
CA LEU A 147 18.41 10.06 -1.31
C LEU A 147 18.99 11.36 -1.87
N GLU A 148 19.97 11.93 -1.17
CA GLU A 148 20.65 13.16 -1.56
C GLU A 148 21.48 12.99 -2.84
N ARG A 149 22.19 11.85 -2.98
CA ARG A 149 22.96 11.53 -4.18
C ARG A 149 22.10 11.50 -5.45
N HIS A 150 20.87 10.98 -5.34
CA HIS A 150 19.96 10.83 -6.47
C HIS A 150 18.93 11.97 -6.58
N GLY A 151 18.96 12.94 -5.66
CA GLY A 151 18.07 14.10 -5.68
C GLY A 151 16.60 13.73 -5.52
N VAL A 152 16.30 12.74 -4.67
CA VAL A 152 14.93 12.23 -4.46
C VAL A 152 14.52 12.27 -3.00
N ASP A 153 13.22 12.41 -2.78
CA ASP A 153 12.64 12.41 -1.45
C ASP A 153 12.34 10.99 -0.94
N ALA A 154 12.11 10.87 0.36
CA ALA A 154 11.91 9.57 1.00
C ALA A 154 10.60 8.88 0.55
N GLU A 155 9.64 9.63 0.03
CA GLU A 155 8.40 9.17 -0.58
C GLU A 155 8.66 8.34 -1.84
N GLU A 156 9.73 8.63 -2.59
CA GLU A 156 10.07 7.88 -3.82
C GLU A 156 10.62 6.47 -3.55
N LEU A 157 10.93 6.15 -2.28
CA LEU A 157 11.23 4.78 -1.83
C LEU A 157 9.98 3.89 -1.77
N GLU A 158 8.78 4.46 -1.90
CA GLU A 158 7.56 3.69 -1.99
C GLU A 158 7.63 2.70 -3.16
N GLY A 159 7.30 1.44 -2.87
CA GLY A 159 7.36 0.35 -3.85
C GLY A 159 8.72 -0.32 -3.99
N VAL A 160 9.83 0.23 -3.49
CA VAL A 160 11.17 -0.40 -3.66
C VAL A 160 11.25 -1.78 -2.98
N VAL A 161 10.64 -1.93 -1.81
CA VAL A 161 10.54 -3.21 -1.06
C VAL A 161 9.72 -4.29 -1.82
N GLU A 162 8.93 -3.90 -2.82
CA GLU A 162 8.18 -4.84 -3.66
C GLU A 162 9.09 -5.65 -4.58
N VAL A 163 10.27 -5.12 -4.95
CA VAL A 163 11.22 -5.83 -5.82
C VAL A 163 11.80 -7.05 -5.09
N PRO A 164 12.39 -6.95 -3.88
CA PRO A 164 12.78 -8.14 -3.11
C PRO A 164 11.61 -9.09 -2.84
N ARG A 165 10.39 -8.56 -2.62
CA ARG A 165 9.19 -9.38 -2.41
C ARG A 165 8.83 -10.24 -3.63
N SER A 166 9.18 -9.79 -4.84
CA SER A 166 8.88 -10.51 -6.08
C SER A 166 9.77 -11.73 -6.33
N ILE A 167 10.85 -11.90 -5.56
CA ILE A 167 11.75 -13.04 -5.68
C ILE A 167 10.99 -14.33 -5.34
N ARG A 168 11.10 -15.34 -6.21
CA ARG A 168 10.43 -16.64 -6.03
C ARG A 168 10.76 -17.23 -4.65
N GLY A 169 9.72 -17.57 -3.89
CA GLY A 169 9.86 -18.18 -2.57
C GLY A 169 9.98 -17.19 -1.41
N VAL A 170 10.14 -15.88 -1.68
CA VAL A 170 10.08 -14.87 -0.61
C VAL A 170 8.66 -14.75 -0.07
N ARG A 171 8.55 -14.88 1.25
CA ARG A 171 7.34 -14.72 2.05
C ARG A 171 7.32 -13.39 2.80
N LEU A 172 8.49 -12.84 3.10
CA LEU A 172 8.67 -11.59 3.84
C LEU A 172 9.84 -10.79 3.26
N ALA A 173 9.58 -9.54 2.88
CA ALA A 173 10.55 -8.58 2.40
C ALA A 173 10.64 -7.38 3.34
N LEU A 174 11.87 -6.92 3.62
CA LEU A 174 12.12 -5.77 4.48
C LEU A 174 12.94 -4.70 3.77
N LEU A 175 12.73 -3.44 4.15
CA LEU A 175 13.58 -2.32 3.76
C LEU A 175 13.97 -1.53 5.01
N PHE A 176 15.28 -1.35 5.20
CA PHE A 176 15.84 -0.55 6.28
C PHE A 176 16.36 0.78 5.73
N ARG A 177 16.07 1.88 6.42
CA ARG A 177 16.67 3.18 6.09
C ARG A 177 16.92 4.02 7.34
N GLN A 178 17.98 4.80 7.32
CA GLN A 178 18.19 5.82 8.33
C GLN A 178 17.19 6.97 8.13
N ILE A 179 16.69 7.51 9.23
CA ILE A 179 15.82 8.68 9.28
C ILE A 179 16.38 9.71 10.27
N ALA A 180 15.77 10.89 10.30
CA ALA A 180 16.15 11.97 11.21
C ALA A 180 16.26 11.50 12.68
N GLY A 181 17.18 12.11 13.43
CA GLY A 181 17.43 11.76 14.83
C GLY A 181 18.19 10.44 15.03
N GLY A 182 18.88 9.93 13.99
CA GLY A 182 19.69 8.71 14.07
C GLY A 182 18.86 7.43 14.21
N ARG A 183 17.57 7.49 13.90
CA ARG A 183 16.66 6.34 13.96
C ARG A 183 16.70 5.53 12.67
N ILE A 184 16.25 4.29 12.73
CA ILE A 184 16.09 3.41 11.58
C ILE A 184 14.62 3.11 11.37
N LYS A 185 14.11 3.40 10.17
CA LYS A 185 12.79 2.96 9.72
C LYS A 185 12.93 1.60 9.04
N ALA A 186 12.17 0.63 9.52
CA ALA A 186 12.05 -0.69 8.93
C ALA A 186 10.64 -0.85 8.34
N SER A 187 10.56 -1.13 7.04
CA SER A 187 9.30 -1.34 6.32
C SER A 187 9.17 -2.81 5.94
N PHE A 188 7.99 -3.38 6.13
CA PHE A 188 7.74 -4.82 5.98
C PHE A 188 6.66 -5.07 4.94
N ARG A 189 6.87 -6.10 4.11
CA ARG A 189 5.87 -6.60 3.16
C ARG A 189 5.84 -8.11 3.15
N SER A 190 4.66 -8.71 3.15
CA SER A 190 4.52 -10.17 3.04
C SER A 190 3.82 -10.64 1.79
N VAL A 191 4.07 -11.90 1.45
CA VAL A 191 3.32 -12.70 0.49
C VAL A 191 2.56 -13.80 1.26
N GLY A 192 1.36 -14.16 0.83
CA GLY A 192 0.65 -15.33 1.38
C GLY A 192 -0.02 -15.06 2.72
N ASP A 193 0.48 -15.64 3.81
CA ASP A 193 -0.17 -15.74 5.12
C ASP A 193 0.57 -15.03 6.26
N VAL A 194 1.82 -14.60 6.03
CA VAL A 194 2.63 -13.92 7.05
C VAL A 194 1.99 -12.58 7.45
N ASP A 195 1.79 -12.38 8.75
CA ASP A 195 1.21 -11.17 9.34
C ASP A 195 2.32 -10.21 9.81
N VAL A 196 2.63 -9.21 8.98
CA VAL A 196 3.69 -8.24 9.29
C VAL A 196 3.27 -7.16 10.29
N ALA A 197 1.98 -7.04 10.60
CA ALA A 197 1.53 -6.12 11.65
C ALA A 197 1.98 -6.61 13.03
N LYS A 198 2.02 -7.93 13.25
CA LYS A 198 2.59 -8.52 14.48
C LYS A 198 4.08 -8.22 14.61
N LEU A 199 4.85 -8.37 13.53
CA LEU A 199 6.28 -8.02 13.50
C LEU A 199 6.49 -6.55 13.86
N ALA A 200 5.70 -5.65 13.26
CA ALA A 200 5.78 -4.22 13.58
C ALA A 200 5.41 -3.93 15.04
N GLY A 201 4.37 -4.59 15.56
CA GLY A 201 3.93 -4.45 16.94
C GLY A 201 5.01 -4.76 17.97
N SER A 202 5.85 -5.79 17.72
CA SER A 202 7.01 -6.12 18.57
C SER A 202 8.03 -5.00 18.72
N PHE A 203 7.99 -4.00 17.84
CA PHE A 203 8.90 -2.85 17.83
C PHE A 203 8.17 -1.51 18.04
N GLY A 204 6.93 -1.53 18.55
CA GLY A 204 6.12 -0.33 18.74
C GLY A 204 5.68 0.34 17.44
N GLY A 205 5.74 -0.40 16.33
CA GLY A 205 5.23 0.01 15.03
C GLY A 205 3.78 -0.43 14.80
N GLY A 206 3.35 -0.37 13.55
CA GLY A 206 2.00 -0.77 13.16
C GLY A 206 1.80 -0.82 11.66
N GLY A 207 0.58 -1.15 11.25
CA GLY A 207 0.17 -1.25 9.85
C GLY A 207 -0.82 -2.38 9.63
N HIS A 208 -0.87 -2.87 8.40
CA HIS A 208 -1.75 -3.96 7.97
C HIS A 208 -1.01 -5.29 7.92
N THR A 209 -1.76 -6.39 7.90
CA THR A 209 -1.25 -7.77 7.83
C THR A 209 -0.25 -8.00 6.69
N LYS A 210 -0.34 -7.24 5.59
CA LYS A 210 0.54 -7.33 4.41
C LYS A 210 1.56 -6.22 4.26
N ALA A 211 1.39 -5.11 4.98
CA ALA A 211 2.22 -3.93 4.86
C ALA A 211 2.24 -3.19 6.19
N ALA A 212 3.39 -3.19 6.86
CA ALA A 212 3.56 -2.54 8.16
C ALA A 212 4.97 -1.98 8.27
N GLY A 213 5.26 -1.30 9.38
CA GLY A 213 6.62 -0.81 9.65
C GLY A 213 6.79 -0.31 11.08
N ALA A 214 8.05 -0.13 11.45
CA ALA A 214 8.45 0.39 12.76
C ALA A 214 9.65 1.35 12.60
N SER A 215 9.77 2.29 13.55
CA SER A 215 10.92 3.19 13.63
C SER A 215 11.64 2.96 14.95
N LEU A 216 12.91 2.56 14.90
CA LEU A 216 13.68 2.13 16.06
C LEU A 216 14.88 3.04 16.32
N ASN A 217 15.27 3.17 17.59
CA ASN A 217 16.55 3.77 17.97
C ASN A 217 17.67 2.71 17.90
N GLY A 218 18.89 3.13 17.58
CA GLY A 218 20.08 2.29 17.49
C GLY A 218 20.79 2.45 16.15
N SER A 219 21.98 1.87 16.04
CA SER A 219 22.69 1.77 14.77
C SER A 219 21.94 0.88 13.79
N LEU A 220 22.24 1.02 12.49
CA LEU A 220 21.65 0.18 11.45
C LEU A 220 21.86 -1.32 11.73
N GLY A 221 23.07 -1.72 12.12
CA GLY A 221 23.41 -3.11 12.42
C GLY A 221 22.59 -3.66 13.59
N GLU A 222 22.56 -2.95 14.72
CA GLU A 222 21.78 -3.37 15.90
C GLU A 222 20.28 -3.49 15.60
N VAL A 223 19.73 -2.56 14.82
CA VAL A 223 18.32 -2.62 14.42
C VAL A 223 18.06 -3.78 13.46
N GLN A 224 18.94 -4.01 12.49
CA GLN A 224 18.82 -5.14 11.56
C GLN A 224 18.87 -6.47 12.31
N GLU A 225 19.84 -6.67 13.20
CA GLU A 225 19.96 -7.90 14.00
C GLU A 225 18.67 -8.20 14.78
N ARG A 226 18.15 -7.20 15.50
CA ARG A 226 16.92 -7.34 16.30
C ARG A 226 15.70 -7.63 15.45
N VAL A 227 15.51 -6.88 14.37
CA VAL A 227 14.33 -7.03 13.48
C VAL A 227 14.39 -8.35 12.72
N LEU A 228 15.56 -8.73 12.21
CA LEU A 228 15.76 -9.98 11.48
C LEU A 228 15.61 -11.19 12.40
N ALA A 229 16.01 -11.13 13.68
CA ALA A 229 15.76 -12.21 14.62
C ALA A 229 14.25 -12.52 14.75
N VAL A 230 13.42 -11.50 15.00
CA VAL A 230 11.96 -11.67 15.11
C VAL A 230 11.33 -12.07 13.77
N ALA A 231 11.85 -11.56 12.64
CA ALA A 231 11.39 -11.98 11.31
C ALA A 231 11.67 -13.47 11.03
N ARG A 232 12.83 -13.99 11.44
CA ARG A 232 13.17 -15.42 11.31
C ARG A 232 12.28 -16.30 12.18
N GLU A 233 11.98 -15.87 13.40
CA GLU A 233 11.02 -16.57 14.28
C GLU A 233 9.62 -16.62 13.64
N LEU A 234 9.16 -15.50 13.08
CA LEU A 234 7.85 -15.41 12.42
C LEU A 234 7.73 -16.31 11.19
N LEU A 235 8.84 -16.58 10.50
CA LEU A 235 8.88 -17.43 9.30
C LEU A 235 9.16 -18.90 9.59
N SER A 236 9.61 -19.23 10.80
CA SER A 236 9.91 -20.60 11.19
C SER A 236 8.64 -21.45 11.17
N PRO A 237 8.70 -22.71 10.70
CA PRO A 237 7.55 -23.60 10.75
C PRO A 237 7.09 -23.78 12.21
N SER A 238 5.77 -23.78 12.44
CA SER A 238 5.19 -24.29 13.68
C SER A 238 5.36 -25.81 13.79
#